data_AF-A0A2S8P543-F1
#
_entry.id   AF-A0A2S8P543-F1
#
_cell.length_a   1.000
_cell.length_b   1.000
_cell.length_c   1.000
_cell.angle_alpha   90.00
_cell.angle_beta   90.00
_cell.angle_gamma   90.00
#
_symmetry.space_group_name_H-M   'P 1'
#
loop_
_entity.id
_entity.type
_entity.pdbx_description
1 polymer ?
#
loop_
_entity_poly.entity_id
_entity_poly.type
_entity_poly.pdbx_seq_one_letter_code
_entity_poly.pdbx_strand_id
1 'polypeptide(L)'
;MFIQNQKRYIRSLLAIPLAGMLVMLLGTQQISAAPVDSLLPERSEQEINYKWMQWMSDKDQPVTFQQQPSTHAPYMAGVVSDTSLEQALRAANFYRYLSGLDGDLVLDPALNRQAQHGAVVVATGELTHFPARPADMAKDFFDLGAKSTSSSNLYASYTATGNLAVKSVEAYMDDSDASNIAVLGHRRWILSPQLKKVGFGVASRDNINYASHFSTMQVMDTSRSGKLNYNYNSYPNNGAFPVEAFHVSQAWSAQLNPDVFAKPSNTEVQVEIIRTTDQKTWVLGAKNANGSDPSKSFFNVNSDGYGYNYAVIFRPDNLKSLKAGDTFDVRITGLKKKDGSKAEISYQTRFFSVSPSSQEPVPDPQDPGTEPQEPDTGNENYPDNHLVQFEYTADRTLNVRGTLTAYAGQTFSFQIHGPSPEEKHIRTETVKLDANGRFSLSLRNLGVSDLTIYLQVDPSFMYYIPTASNSDITYYFE
;
A
#
# COMPACT_ATOMS: atom_id res chain seq x y z
N MET A 1 -70.84 42.83 -7.15
CA MET A 1 -70.42 43.63 -8.31
C MET A 1 -70.21 45.07 -7.82
N PHE A 2 -69.04 45.69 -8.06
CA PHE A 2 -68.68 47.10 -7.75
C PHE A 2 -68.91 47.60 -6.29
N ILE A 3 -67.92 47.92 -5.45
CA ILE A 3 -66.63 48.62 -5.57
C ILE A 3 -66.78 50.11 -5.98
N GLN A 4 -66.68 51.04 -5.00
CA GLN A 4 -65.51 51.92 -4.83
C GLN A 4 -65.54 52.76 -3.53
N ASN A 5 -64.35 53.04 -2.99
CA ASN A 5 -64.11 53.69 -1.68
C ASN A 5 -64.21 55.23 -1.70
N GLN A 6 -64.43 55.83 -0.52
CA GLN A 6 -64.21 57.28 -0.31
C GLN A 6 -62.92 57.59 0.50
N LYS A 7 -62.16 58.57 -0.02
CA LYS A 7 -61.48 59.71 0.65
C LYS A 7 -60.70 59.44 1.96
N ARG A 8 -59.35 59.54 1.98
CA ARG A 8 -58.46 60.75 1.97
C ARG A 8 -58.30 61.46 3.34
N TYR A 9 -57.06 61.48 3.87
CA TYR A 9 -56.37 62.50 4.72
C TYR A 9 -54.92 61.98 5.04
N ILE A 10 -53.86 62.76 5.35
CA ILE A 10 -53.48 64.17 5.06
C ILE A 10 -51.93 64.36 5.26
N ARG A 11 -51.25 65.26 4.50
CA ARG A 11 -49.91 65.92 4.72
C ARG A 11 -48.63 65.04 4.88
N SER A 12 -47.58 65.19 4.06
CA SER A 12 -46.46 66.19 4.10
C SER A 12 -45.52 66.00 5.32
N LEU A 13 -44.17 65.97 5.24
CA LEU A 13 -43.21 66.60 4.30
C LEU A 13 -41.79 65.98 4.42
N LEU A 14 -40.86 66.46 3.59
CA LEU A 14 -39.37 66.39 3.66
C LEU A 14 -38.64 65.10 3.23
N ALA A 15 -37.64 65.31 2.38
CA ALA A 15 -36.68 64.32 1.90
C ALA A 15 -35.27 64.66 2.40
N ILE A 16 -34.48 63.63 2.70
CA ILE A 16 -33.01 63.68 2.75
C ILE A 16 -32.50 62.39 2.09
N PRO A 17 -31.61 62.46 1.08
CA PRO A 17 -30.96 61.27 0.55
C PRO A 17 -29.78 60.89 1.45
N LEU A 18 -29.80 59.68 2.02
CA LEU A 18 -28.64 59.14 2.74
C LEU A 18 -28.02 58.01 1.92
N ALA A 19 -26.71 58.13 1.68
CA ALA A 19 -25.98 57.27 0.76
C ALA A 19 -26.03 55.80 1.17
N GLY A 20 -26.51 54.94 0.27
CA GLY A 20 -26.36 53.50 0.38
C GLY A 20 -24.88 53.14 0.22
N MET A 21 -24.23 52.81 1.34
CA MET A 21 -22.83 52.39 1.39
C MET A 21 -22.70 50.98 0.81
N LEU A 22 -22.71 50.86 -0.51
CA LEU A 22 -22.54 49.59 -1.22
C LEU A 22 -21.07 49.16 -1.13
N VAL A 23 -20.71 48.54 -0.01
CA VAL A 23 -19.43 47.83 0.12
C VAL A 23 -19.47 46.64 -0.83
N MET A 24 -18.91 46.82 -2.03
CA MET A 24 -18.61 45.70 -2.92
C MET A 24 -17.58 44.82 -2.21
N LEU A 25 -18.05 43.69 -1.69
CA LEU A 25 -17.20 42.54 -1.36
C LEU A 25 -16.61 41.99 -2.67
N LEU A 26 -15.58 42.69 -3.17
CA LEU A 26 -14.57 42.10 -4.05
C LEU A 26 -13.76 41.10 -3.22
N GLY A 27 -14.42 40.01 -2.84
CA GLY A 27 -13.73 38.81 -2.43
C GLY A 27 -12.86 38.39 -3.61
N THR A 28 -11.55 38.57 -3.49
CA THR A 28 -10.60 37.98 -4.41
C THR A 28 -10.82 36.48 -4.38
N GLN A 29 -11.50 35.94 -5.38
CA GLN A 29 -11.46 34.51 -5.64
C GLN A 29 -10.00 34.20 -5.97
N GLN A 30 -9.25 33.77 -4.95
CA GLN A 30 -8.02 33.04 -5.19
C GLN A 30 -8.45 31.80 -5.95
N ILE A 31 -8.20 31.80 -7.26
CA ILE A 31 -8.26 30.60 -8.09
C ILE A 31 -7.15 29.72 -7.55
N SER A 32 -7.48 28.88 -6.56
CA SER A 32 -6.57 27.81 -6.16
C SER A 32 -6.37 26.91 -7.36
N ALA A 33 -5.14 26.47 -7.59
CA ALA A 33 -4.93 25.41 -8.56
C ALA A 33 -5.70 24.17 -8.08
N ALA A 34 -6.36 23.45 -8.99
CA ALA A 34 -6.90 22.15 -8.64
C ALA A 34 -5.76 21.29 -8.07
N PRO A 35 -5.97 20.56 -6.95
CA PRO A 35 -4.96 19.67 -6.39
C PRO A 35 -4.41 18.72 -7.46
N VAL A 36 -3.10 18.50 -7.42
CA VAL A 36 -2.45 17.48 -8.23
C VAL A 36 -2.83 16.13 -7.63
N ASP A 37 -3.43 15.27 -8.45
CA ASP A 37 -3.75 13.88 -8.11
C ASP A 37 -2.47 13.03 -8.02
N SER A 38 -2.44 11.95 -7.23
CA SER A 38 -1.26 11.08 -7.12
C SER A 38 -1.00 10.25 -8.37
N LEU A 39 -2.07 9.93 -9.12
CA LEU A 39 -2.19 8.91 -10.17
C LEU A 39 -1.94 7.47 -9.68
N LEU A 40 -1.87 7.25 -8.38
CA LEU A 40 -1.74 5.94 -7.75
C LEU A 40 -3.10 5.47 -7.21
N PRO A 41 -3.42 4.16 -7.29
CA PRO A 41 -4.67 3.63 -6.78
C PRO A 41 -4.79 3.81 -5.26
N GLU A 42 -5.95 4.30 -4.84
CA GLU A 42 -6.43 4.13 -3.47
C GLU A 42 -6.78 2.67 -3.21
N ARG A 43 -6.73 2.27 -1.93
CA ARG A 43 -7.05 0.91 -1.49
C ARG A 43 -8.20 0.95 -0.50
N SER A 44 -9.17 0.06 -0.67
CA SER A 44 -10.29 -0.12 0.25
C SER A 44 -9.84 -0.81 1.55
N GLU A 45 -10.61 -0.66 2.64
CA GLU A 45 -10.35 -1.38 3.89
C GLU A 45 -10.40 -2.91 3.70
N GLN A 46 -11.27 -3.40 2.82
CA GLN A 46 -11.40 -4.82 2.48
C GLN A 46 -10.14 -5.36 1.77
N GLU A 47 -9.67 -4.65 0.74
CA GLU A 47 -8.40 -4.94 0.06
C GLU A 47 -7.21 -4.99 1.03
N ILE A 48 -7.10 -3.98 1.91
CA ILE A 48 -6.00 -3.90 2.87
C ILE A 48 -6.11 -5.01 3.92
N ASN A 49 -7.30 -5.31 4.45
CA ASN A 49 -7.52 -6.44 5.37
C ASN A 49 -7.11 -7.77 4.72
N TYR A 50 -7.52 -8.00 3.46
CA TYR A 50 -7.15 -9.20 2.71
C TYR A 50 -5.62 -9.29 2.55
N LYS A 51 -4.95 -8.21 2.14
CA LYS A 51 -3.48 -8.21 2.02
C LYS A 51 -2.76 -8.29 3.35
N TRP A 52 -3.30 -7.74 4.44
CA TRP A 52 -2.76 -7.93 5.78
C TRP A 52 -2.80 -9.41 6.18
N MET A 53 -3.94 -10.10 5.99
CA MET A 53 -4.05 -11.52 6.29
C MET A 53 -3.14 -12.40 5.42
N GLN A 54 -2.93 -12.05 4.15
CA GLN A 54 -2.03 -12.80 3.25
C GLN A 54 -0.53 -12.58 3.54
N TRP A 55 -0.14 -11.34 3.89
CA TRP A 55 1.27 -10.92 3.85
C TRP A 55 1.86 -10.59 5.22
N MET A 56 1.03 -10.32 6.24
CA MET A 56 1.44 -9.85 7.57
C MET A 56 1.03 -10.80 8.72
N SER A 57 0.26 -11.85 8.45
CA SER A 57 -0.18 -12.83 9.47
C SER A 57 0.97 -13.49 10.23
N ASP A 58 2.01 -13.94 9.51
CA ASP A 58 3.18 -14.63 10.08
C ASP A 58 4.34 -13.69 10.43
N LYS A 59 4.13 -12.37 10.46
CA LYS A 59 5.19 -11.35 10.60
C LYS A 59 6.04 -11.49 11.87
N ASP A 60 5.48 -12.09 12.91
CA ASP A 60 6.09 -12.25 14.24
C ASP A 60 6.73 -13.65 14.45
N GLN A 61 6.67 -14.56 13.47
CA GLN A 61 7.37 -15.85 13.53
C GLN A 61 8.89 -15.65 13.60
N PRO A 62 9.66 -16.45 14.37
CA PRO A 62 11.12 -16.32 14.45
C PRO A 62 11.83 -16.47 13.10
N VAL A 63 12.89 -15.68 12.88
CA VAL A 63 13.81 -15.91 11.76
C VAL A 63 14.49 -17.28 11.89
N THR A 64 14.54 -18.03 10.79
CA THR A 64 15.19 -19.35 10.73
C THR A 64 16.26 -19.38 9.65
N PHE A 65 17.18 -20.34 9.75
CA PHE A 65 18.36 -20.45 8.90
C PHE A 65 18.53 -21.88 8.38
N GLN A 66 18.83 -22.03 7.08
CA GLN A 66 19.35 -23.29 6.54
C GLN A 66 20.81 -23.52 6.99
N GLN A 67 21.56 -22.43 7.18
CA GLN A 67 22.91 -22.43 7.74
C GLN A 67 23.08 -21.20 8.63
N GLN A 68 23.50 -21.40 9.89
CA GLN A 68 23.69 -20.29 10.83
C GLN A 68 24.83 -19.35 10.38
N PRO A 69 24.68 -18.02 10.53
CA PRO A 69 25.78 -17.07 10.39
C PRO A 69 26.82 -17.24 11.52
N SER A 70 28.06 -16.81 11.26
CA SER A 70 29.09 -16.62 12.27
C SER A 70 29.68 -15.21 12.14
N THR A 71 29.56 -14.44 13.22
CA THR A 71 30.02 -13.05 13.35
C THR A 71 31.42 -12.93 13.95
N HIS A 72 32.17 -14.03 14.01
CA HIS A 72 33.54 -14.13 14.51
C HIS A 72 34.31 -15.15 13.68
N ALA A 73 35.65 -15.15 13.73
CA ALA A 73 36.45 -16.12 12.98
C ALA A 73 36.21 -17.58 13.47
N PRO A 74 35.98 -18.55 12.56
CA PRO A 74 35.82 -18.40 11.11
C PRO A 74 34.46 -17.79 10.74
N TYR A 75 34.50 -16.67 10.00
CA TYR A 75 33.30 -15.95 9.59
C TYR A 75 32.50 -16.77 8.59
N MET A 76 31.18 -16.76 8.75
CA MET A 76 30.25 -17.46 7.87
C MET A 76 29.05 -16.55 7.61
N ALA A 77 28.70 -16.36 6.34
CA ALA A 77 27.48 -15.64 5.99
C ALA A 77 26.26 -16.41 6.53
N GLY A 78 26.24 -17.74 6.37
CA GLY A 78 25.04 -18.53 6.59
C GLY A 78 24.01 -18.29 5.47
N VAL A 79 22.82 -18.82 5.67
CA VAL A 79 21.70 -18.80 4.72
C VAL A 79 20.41 -18.71 5.52
N VAL A 80 19.70 -17.58 5.43
CA VAL A 80 18.33 -17.41 5.97
C VAL A 80 17.39 -18.36 5.22
N SER A 81 16.40 -18.93 5.90
CA SER A 81 15.42 -19.81 5.25
C SER A 81 14.55 -19.07 4.25
N ASP A 82 14.09 -19.76 3.21
CA ASP A 82 13.24 -19.18 2.17
C ASP A 82 11.94 -18.65 2.77
N THR A 83 11.34 -19.36 3.73
CA THR A 83 10.17 -18.91 4.50
C THR A 83 10.41 -17.58 5.21
N SER A 84 11.55 -17.41 5.89
CA SER A 84 11.87 -16.16 6.58
C SER A 84 12.22 -15.01 5.61
N LEU A 85 12.77 -15.32 4.44
CA LEU A 85 12.99 -14.34 3.36
C LEU A 85 11.66 -13.91 2.71
N GLU A 86 10.75 -14.85 2.47
CA GLU A 86 9.41 -14.58 1.93
C GLU A 86 8.56 -13.72 2.86
N GLN A 87 8.60 -13.97 4.17
CA GLN A 87 7.91 -13.12 5.15
C GLN A 87 8.41 -11.65 5.06
N ALA A 88 9.73 -11.45 4.95
CA ALA A 88 10.31 -10.12 4.80
C ALA A 88 9.95 -9.46 3.46
N LEU A 89 9.90 -10.25 2.38
CA LEU A 89 9.44 -9.79 1.06
C LEU A 89 7.96 -9.34 1.11
N ARG A 90 7.09 -10.17 1.70
CA ARG A 90 5.65 -9.91 1.86
C ARG A 90 5.41 -8.64 2.68
N ALA A 91 6.17 -8.42 3.75
CA ALA A 91 6.14 -7.17 4.51
C ALA A 91 6.52 -5.94 3.66
N ALA A 92 7.64 -6.01 2.92
CA ALA A 92 8.06 -4.90 2.05
C ALA A 92 7.02 -4.61 0.95
N ASN A 93 6.42 -5.65 0.37
CA ASN A 93 5.34 -5.55 -0.62
C ASN A 93 4.05 -4.97 -0.02
N PHE A 94 3.71 -5.31 1.22
CA PHE A 94 2.55 -4.74 1.92
C PHE A 94 2.67 -3.22 2.12
N TYR A 95 3.83 -2.74 2.59
CA TYR A 95 4.05 -1.30 2.77
C TYR A 95 4.05 -0.51 1.44
N ARG A 96 4.52 -1.12 0.36
CA ARG A 96 4.39 -0.56 -1.00
C ARG A 96 2.93 -0.48 -1.44
N TYR A 97 2.19 -1.57 -1.27
CA TYR A 97 0.76 -1.67 -1.58
C TYR A 97 -0.09 -0.62 -0.84
N LEU A 98 0.16 -0.43 0.46
CA LEU A 98 -0.46 0.64 1.27
C LEU A 98 -0.17 2.06 0.73
N SER A 99 0.98 2.25 0.06
CA SER A 99 1.40 3.52 -0.53
C SER A 99 0.89 3.72 -1.96
N GLY A 100 -0.02 2.87 -2.44
CA GLY A 100 -0.53 2.87 -3.81
C GLY A 100 0.45 2.31 -4.86
N LEU A 101 1.64 1.85 -4.45
CA LEU A 101 2.63 1.24 -5.34
C LEU A 101 2.36 -0.26 -5.51
N ASP A 102 2.93 -0.86 -6.56
CA ASP A 102 2.89 -2.30 -6.72
C ASP A 102 3.69 -3.01 -5.59
N GLY A 103 3.01 -3.94 -4.93
CA GLY A 103 3.58 -4.90 -3.98
C GLY A 103 4.15 -6.13 -4.69
N ASP A 104 5.01 -5.89 -5.68
CA ASP A 104 5.48 -6.87 -6.66
C ASP A 104 7.02 -7.05 -6.64
N LEU A 105 7.68 -6.66 -5.55
CA LEU A 105 9.10 -6.93 -5.36
C LEU A 105 9.37 -8.43 -5.39
N VAL A 106 10.56 -8.81 -5.85
CA VAL A 106 11.03 -10.19 -5.88
C VAL A 106 12.36 -10.33 -5.14
N LEU A 107 12.57 -11.47 -4.50
CA LEU A 107 13.87 -11.84 -3.96
C LEU A 107 14.85 -12.15 -5.10
N ASP A 108 16.06 -11.62 -5.02
CA ASP A 108 17.16 -12.01 -5.90
C ASP A 108 18.22 -12.80 -5.09
N PRO A 109 18.58 -14.04 -5.49
CA PRO A 109 19.51 -14.87 -4.72
C PRO A 109 20.91 -14.26 -4.55
N ALA A 110 21.39 -13.45 -5.49
CA ALA A 110 22.67 -12.76 -5.37
C ALA A 110 22.56 -11.58 -4.38
N LEU A 111 21.42 -10.87 -4.38
CA LEU A 111 21.14 -9.82 -3.39
C LEU A 111 20.96 -10.41 -1.97
N ASN A 112 20.32 -11.57 -1.81
CA ASN A 112 20.24 -12.28 -0.53
C ASN A 112 21.64 -12.67 -0.02
N ARG A 113 22.48 -13.26 -0.88
CA ARG A 113 23.88 -13.57 -0.52
C ARG A 113 24.63 -12.30 -0.11
N GLN A 114 24.51 -11.21 -0.87
CA GLN A 114 25.17 -9.93 -0.56
C GLN A 114 24.69 -9.38 0.79
N ALA A 115 23.37 -9.31 1.00
CA ALA A 115 22.75 -8.85 2.25
C ALA A 115 23.22 -9.68 3.46
N GLN A 116 23.32 -10.99 3.31
CA GLN A 116 23.75 -11.87 4.40
C GLN A 116 25.22 -11.67 4.78
N HIS A 117 26.11 -11.37 3.83
CA HIS A 117 27.48 -10.93 4.15
C HIS A 117 27.46 -9.55 4.83
N GLY A 118 26.62 -8.63 4.35
CA GLY A 118 26.44 -7.30 4.97
C GLY A 118 26.02 -7.38 6.43
N ALA A 119 25.06 -8.24 6.75
CA ALA A 119 24.56 -8.46 8.10
C ALA A 119 25.65 -8.96 9.04
N VAL A 120 26.48 -9.91 8.59
CA VAL A 120 27.64 -10.38 9.36
C VAL A 120 28.69 -9.28 9.55
N VAL A 121 28.96 -8.46 8.53
CA VAL A 121 29.95 -7.37 8.63
C VAL A 121 29.48 -6.23 9.54
N VAL A 122 28.22 -5.79 9.49
CA VAL A 122 27.74 -4.78 10.48
C VAL A 122 27.74 -5.34 11.90
N ALA A 123 27.51 -6.65 12.06
CA ALA A 123 27.54 -7.32 13.36
C ALA A 123 28.94 -7.43 13.98
N THR A 124 30.03 -7.01 13.31
CA THR A 124 31.37 -6.95 13.92
C THR A 124 31.69 -5.62 14.61
N GLY A 125 30.81 -4.62 14.56
CA GLY A 125 31.08 -3.28 15.12
C GLY A 125 29.85 -2.50 15.59
N GLU A 126 29.91 -1.18 15.51
CA GLU A 126 28.74 -0.30 15.58
C GLU A 126 28.03 -0.29 14.21
N LEU A 127 26.74 0.10 14.16
CA LEU A 127 26.01 0.16 12.90
C LEU A 127 26.53 1.30 12.02
N THR A 128 27.08 0.96 10.85
CA THR A 128 27.58 1.94 9.87
C THR A 128 27.50 1.39 8.45
N HIS A 129 27.29 2.27 7.48
CA HIS A 129 27.41 1.94 6.05
C HIS A 129 28.86 1.69 5.61
N PHE A 130 29.84 2.15 6.39
CA PHE A 130 31.28 2.06 6.11
C PHE A 130 32.04 1.34 7.25
N PRO A 131 31.78 0.04 7.48
CA PRO A 131 32.45 -0.74 8.51
C PRO A 131 33.94 -0.88 8.21
N ALA A 132 34.77 -0.94 9.26
CA ALA A 132 36.18 -1.32 9.12
C ALA A 132 36.31 -2.85 9.06
N ARG A 133 37.20 -3.37 8.22
CA ARG A 133 37.45 -4.82 8.11
C ARG A 133 38.18 -5.35 9.36
N PRO A 134 37.65 -6.36 10.06
CA PRO A 134 38.39 -7.09 11.10
C PRO A 134 39.65 -7.75 10.52
N ALA A 135 40.76 -7.74 11.27
CA ALA A 135 42.04 -8.24 10.77
C ALA A 135 42.04 -9.76 10.46
N ASP A 136 41.13 -10.50 11.09
CA ASP A 136 40.89 -11.93 10.95
C ASP A 136 39.80 -12.27 9.91
N MET A 137 39.17 -11.27 9.29
CA MET A 137 38.16 -11.48 8.24
C MET A 137 38.81 -11.54 6.84
N ALA A 138 38.46 -12.59 6.09
CA ALA A 138 38.89 -12.76 4.70
C ALA A 138 38.46 -11.54 3.84
N LYS A 139 39.34 -11.11 2.92
CA LYS A 139 39.14 -9.85 2.17
C LYS A 139 37.91 -9.91 1.28
N ASP A 140 37.72 -11.01 0.57
CA ASP A 140 36.60 -11.27 -0.32
C ASP A 140 35.25 -11.31 0.42
N PHE A 141 35.22 -11.96 1.59
CA PHE A 141 34.05 -11.94 2.48
C PHE A 141 33.69 -10.51 2.89
N PHE A 142 34.69 -9.75 3.35
CA PHE A 142 34.51 -8.35 3.72
C PHE A 142 34.09 -7.47 2.54
N ASP A 143 34.71 -7.60 1.37
CA ASP A 143 34.42 -6.77 0.21
C ASP A 143 32.95 -6.92 -0.23
N LEU A 144 32.41 -8.15 -0.20
CA LEU A 144 31.00 -8.41 -0.49
C LEU A 144 30.07 -7.85 0.60
N GLY A 145 30.45 -7.96 1.87
CA GLY A 145 29.71 -7.38 2.99
C GLY A 145 29.72 -5.85 2.97
N ALA A 146 30.87 -5.22 2.76
CA ALA A 146 31.02 -3.76 2.66
C ALA A 146 30.25 -3.18 1.45
N LYS A 147 30.22 -3.91 0.31
CA LYS A 147 29.34 -3.57 -0.81
C LYS A 147 27.89 -3.53 -0.34
N SER A 148 27.42 -4.57 0.37
CA SER A 148 26.09 -4.58 0.98
C SER A 148 25.86 -3.39 1.91
N THR A 149 26.75 -3.13 2.87
CA THR A 149 26.51 -2.09 3.88
C THR A 149 26.38 -0.71 3.25
N SER A 150 27.14 -0.45 2.19
CA SER A 150 27.10 0.82 1.45
C SER A 150 25.87 1.02 0.55
N SER A 151 25.11 -0.06 0.23
CA SER A 151 23.97 -0.03 -0.70
C SER A 151 22.65 -0.56 -0.13
N SER A 152 22.55 -0.65 1.19
CA SER A 152 21.42 -1.23 1.91
C SER A 152 20.82 -0.29 2.95
N ASN A 153 19.54 -0.50 3.26
CA ASN A 153 19.02 -0.10 4.56
C ASN A 153 19.64 -0.99 5.65
N LEU A 154 20.00 -0.40 6.79
CA LEU A 154 20.70 -1.09 7.89
C LEU A 154 19.91 -0.98 9.19
N TYR A 155 19.74 -2.09 9.89
CA TYR A 155 19.01 -2.15 11.15
C TYR A 155 19.82 -2.88 12.22
N ALA A 156 19.77 -2.36 13.45
CA ALA A 156 20.34 -2.98 14.64
C ALA A 156 19.31 -2.97 15.77
N SER A 157 19.31 -4.01 16.59
CA SER A 157 18.43 -4.11 17.76
C SER A 157 19.11 -4.83 18.92
N TYR A 158 18.73 -4.41 20.13
CA TYR A 158 19.19 -4.99 21.40
C TYR A 158 18.38 -6.23 21.79
N THR A 159 17.09 -6.29 21.44
CA THR A 159 16.10 -7.21 22.03
C THR A 159 15.06 -7.72 21.03
N ALA A 160 15.28 -7.58 19.73
CA ALA A 160 14.30 -8.00 18.72
C ALA A 160 14.02 -9.51 18.77
N THR A 161 12.74 -9.84 18.84
CA THR A 161 12.20 -11.21 18.71
C THR A 161 11.38 -11.31 17.41
N GLY A 162 11.09 -12.55 16.99
CA GLY A 162 10.43 -12.81 15.70
C GLY A 162 11.38 -12.74 14.51
N ASN A 163 10.86 -12.39 13.33
CA ASN A 163 11.66 -12.34 12.10
C ASN A 163 12.35 -10.98 12.00
N LEU A 164 13.66 -10.94 12.27
CA LEU A 164 14.42 -9.68 12.25
C LEU A 164 14.38 -8.96 10.90
N ALA A 165 14.32 -9.69 9.78
CA ALA A 165 14.21 -9.07 8.47
C ALA A 165 12.86 -8.33 8.32
N VAL A 166 11.76 -8.94 8.78
CA VAL A 166 10.44 -8.28 8.86
C VAL A 166 10.48 -7.08 9.81
N LYS A 167 11.05 -7.23 11.01
CA LYS A 167 11.21 -6.12 11.98
C LYS A 167 12.03 -4.97 11.43
N SER A 168 13.04 -5.26 10.60
CA SER A 168 13.81 -4.23 9.92
C SER A 168 12.95 -3.47 8.90
N VAL A 169 12.09 -4.14 8.14
CA VAL A 169 11.13 -3.48 7.23
C VAL A 169 10.14 -2.60 7.98
N GLU A 170 9.53 -3.10 9.07
CA GLU A 170 8.63 -2.31 9.94
C GLU A 170 9.36 -1.03 10.45
N ALA A 171 10.62 -1.16 10.90
CA ALA A 171 11.42 -0.04 11.38
C ALA A 171 11.89 0.94 10.28
N TYR A 172 12.25 0.44 9.09
CA TYR A 172 12.58 1.26 7.92
C TYR A 172 11.38 2.04 7.40
N MET A 173 10.15 1.55 7.64
CA MET A 173 8.93 2.26 7.29
C MET A 173 8.50 3.27 8.37
N ASP A 174 8.83 3.03 9.64
CA ASP A 174 8.75 4.05 10.69
C ASP A 174 9.70 5.21 10.40
N ASP A 175 11.01 4.96 10.42
CA ASP A 175 12.10 5.90 10.08
C ASP A 175 12.08 7.26 10.82
N SER A 176 11.27 7.38 11.89
CA SER A 176 10.91 8.67 12.51
C SER A 176 11.67 8.99 13.80
N ASP A 177 12.74 8.24 14.08
CA ASP A 177 13.66 8.53 15.16
C ASP A 177 14.51 9.79 14.89
N ALA A 178 15.22 10.23 15.93
CA ALA A 178 15.93 11.50 15.90
C ALA A 178 17.06 11.62 14.87
N SER A 179 17.62 10.50 14.40
CA SER A 179 18.68 10.47 13.40
C SER A 179 18.15 10.43 11.96
N ASN A 180 16.95 9.86 11.74
CA ASN A 180 16.43 9.59 10.40
C ASN A 180 15.26 10.50 9.97
N ILE A 181 14.49 11.05 10.90
CA ILE A 181 13.26 11.83 10.61
C ILE A 181 13.47 13.00 9.63
N ALA A 182 14.68 13.58 9.60
CA ALA A 182 15.00 14.68 8.69
C ALA A 182 15.02 14.29 7.21
N VAL A 183 15.18 13.01 6.88
CA VAL A 183 15.35 12.52 5.50
C VAL A 183 14.42 11.37 5.11
N LEU A 184 13.98 10.56 6.09
CA LEU A 184 13.23 9.30 5.89
C LEU A 184 13.83 8.41 4.79
N GLY A 185 15.15 8.24 4.83
CA GLY A 185 15.93 7.63 3.76
C GLY A 185 15.57 6.15 3.57
N HIS A 186 15.38 5.40 4.65
CA HIS A 186 15.08 3.98 4.60
C HIS A 186 13.69 3.73 4.00
N ARG A 187 12.70 4.51 4.43
CA ARG A 187 11.31 4.46 3.92
C ARG A 187 11.29 4.76 2.42
N ARG A 188 11.99 5.82 2.00
CA ARG A 188 12.02 6.29 0.61
C ARG A 188 12.69 5.30 -0.33
N TRP A 189 13.68 4.54 0.13
CA TRP A 189 14.24 3.46 -0.67
C TRP A 189 13.25 2.30 -0.89
N ILE A 190 12.54 1.84 0.16
CA ILE A 190 11.51 0.78 0.03
C ILE A 190 10.36 1.23 -0.89
N LEU A 191 9.94 2.49 -0.75
CA LEU A 191 8.91 3.11 -1.58
C LEU A 191 9.45 3.68 -2.91
N SER A 192 10.67 3.34 -3.32
CA SER A 192 11.20 3.80 -4.61
C SER A 192 10.42 3.18 -5.78
N PRO A 193 9.98 3.98 -6.77
CA PRO A 193 9.35 3.46 -7.97
C PRO A 193 10.29 2.59 -8.83
N GLN A 194 11.61 2.73 -8.72
CA GLN A 194 12.57 1.94 -9.52
C GLN A 194 12.90 0.57 -8.91
N LEU A 195 12.59 0.36 -7.62
CA LEU A 195 12.90 -0.87 -6.90
C LEU A 195 12.05 -2.03 -7.43
N LYS A 196 12.71 -3.13 -7.85
CA LYS A 196 12.04 -4.39 -8.24
C LYS A 196 12.63 -5.61 -7.55
N LYS A 197 13.95 -5.66 -7.40
CA LYS A 197 14.66 -6.75 -6.71
C LYS A 197 15.12 -6.32 -5.32
N VAL A 198 14.96 -7.21 -4.36
CA VAL A 198 15.48 -7.04 -3.00
C VAL A 198 16.24 -8.28 -2.56
N GLY A 199 16.98 -8.14 -1.47
CA GLY A 199 17.53 -9.26 -0.74
C GLY A 199 17.74 -8.90 0.72
N PHE A 200 17.58 -9.87 1.61
CA PHE A 200 17.62 -9.67 3.05
C PHE A 200 18.75 -10.48 3.68
N GLY A 201 19.35 -9.92 4.73
CA GLY A 201 20.34 -10.60 5.54
C GLY A 201 20.07 -10.35 7.02
N VAL A 202 20.35 -11.37 7.84
CA VAL A 202 20.19 -11.34 9.30
C VAL A 202 21.39 -12.01 9.96
N ALA A 203 22.03 -11.32 10.89
CA ALA A 203 23.07 -11.87 11.74
C ALA A 203 22.83 -11.47 13.19
N SER A 204 23.30 -12.28 14.13
CA SER A 204 23.32 -11.95 15.55
C SER A 204 24.70 -12.21 16.12
N ARG A 205 25.08 -11.43 17.14
CA ARG A 205 26.27 -11.63 17.95
C ARG A 205 25.88 -11.66 19.42
N ASP A 206 26.70 -12.29 20.24
CA ASP A 206 26.56 -12.21 21.69
C ASP A 206 26.74 -10.76 22.17
N ASN A 207 26.06 -10.42 23.26
CA ASN A 207 25.81 -9.04 23.71
C ASN A 207 27.10 -8.25 23.95
N ILE A 208 27.41 -7.34 23.02
CA ILE A 208 28.43 -6.29 23.16
C ILE A 208 27.73 -4.93 23.08
N ASN A 209 27.52 -4.30 24.25
CA ASN A 209 27.33 -2.88 24.59
C ASN A 209 26.44 -1.94 23.73
N TYR A 210 25.95 -2.37 22.56
CA TYR A 210 25.37 -1.53 21.50
C TYR A 210 24.24 -2.22 20.73
N ALA A 211 24.37 -3.50 20.40
CA ALA A 211 23.31 -4.31 19.77
C ALA A 211 23.73 -5.77 19.64
N SER A 212 22.74 -6.66 19.58
CA SER A 212 22.91 -8.11 19.45
C SER A 212 22.37 -8.66 18.13
N HIS A 213 21.42 -7.97 17.50
CA HIS A 213 20.73 -8.41 16.28
C HIS A 213 20.88 -7.37 15.17
N PHE A 214 21.24 -7.82 13.97
CA PHE A 214 21.55 -6.95 12.83
C PHE A 214 20.87 -7.45 11.54
N SER A 215 20.32 -6.53 10.76
CA SER A 215 19.73 -6.83 9.46
C SER A 215 20.20 -5.86 8.38
N THR A 216 20.26 -6.33 7.14
CA THR A 216 20.43 -5.49 5.95
C THR A 216 19.37 -5.84 4.90
N MET A 217 18.93 -4.83 4.16
CA MET A 217 18.01 -4.98 3.03
C MET A 217 18.60 -4.29 1.79
N GLN A 218 18.78 -5.02 0.68
CA GLN A 218 19.14 -4.42 -0.60
C GLN A 218 17.96 -3.64 -1.15
N VAL A 219 18.15 -2.34 -1.39
CA VAL A 219 17.08 -1.39 -1.76
C VAL A 219 17.47 -0.39 -2.86
N MET A 220 18.67 -0.51 -3.43
CA MET A 220 19.18 0.34 -4.51
C MET A 220 19.13 -0.34 -5.88
N ASP A 221 18.36 -1.42 -6.02
CA ASP A 221 18.06 -1.98 -7.33
C ASP A 221 17.19 -1.02 -8.15
N THR A 222 17.53 -0.89 -9.43
CA THR A 222 16.80 -0.06 -10.40
C THR A 222 16.35 -0.88 -11.61
N SER A 223 16.14 -2.19 -11.45
CA SER A 223 15.84 -3.11 -12.56
C SER A 223 14.38 -3.12 -12.99
N ARG A 224 13.50 -2.32 -12.37
CA ARG A 224 12.10 -2.23 -12.80
C ARG A 224 12.02 -1.76 -14.26
N SER A 225 11.33 -2.54 -15.08
CA SER A 225 10.97 -2.17 -16.45
C SER A 225 9.74 -1.26 -16.47
N GLY A 226 9.68 -0.39 -17.48
CA GLY A 226 8.59 0.58 -17.63
C GLY A 226 8.73 1.80 -16.71
N LYS A 227 7.88 2.80 -16.95
CA LYS A 227 7.80 4.01 -16.11
C LYS A 227 6.45 4.02 -15.41
N LEU A 228 6.46 4.02 -14.08
CA LEU A 228 5.26 4.24 -13.28
C LEU A 228 4.70 5.64 -13.60
N ASN A 229 3.40 5.73 -13.88
CA ASN A 229 2.71 6.99 -14.08
C ASN A 229 2.21 7.49 -12.72
N TYR A 230 2.97 8.38 -12.08
CA TYR A 230 2.65 8.92 -10.76
C TYR A 230 3.17 10.36 -10.64
N ASN A 231 2.46 11.19 -9.88
CA ASN A 231 2.92 12.55 -9.53
C ASN A 231 3.66 12.54 -8.19
N TYR A 232 3.13 11.81 -7.20
CA TYR A 232 3.73 11.62 -5.88
C TYR A 232 3.20 10.35 -5.23
N ASN A 233 3.86 9.87 -4.19
CA ASN A 233 3.35 8.82 -3.31
C ASN A 233 3.39 9.28 -1.84
N SER A 234 2.31 9.08 -1.11
CA SER A 234 2.17 9.50 0.30
C SER A 234 2.18 8.32 1.26
N TYR A 235 2.73 8.55 2.45
CA TYR A 235 2.75 7.61 3.56
C TYR A 235 2.44 8.36 4.87
N PRO A 236 1.28 8.14 5.51
CA PRO A 236 0.17 7.32 5.04
C PRO A 236 -0.46 7.91 3.76
N ASN A 237 -1.15 7.06 2.99
CA ASN A 237 -1.71 7.41 1.69
C ASN A 237 -3.12 8.03 1.78
N ASN A 238 -3.68 8.46 0.63
CA ASN A 238 -5.10 8.82 0.52
C ASN A 238 -5.99 7.60 0.78
N GLY A 239 -7.18 7.82 1.33
CA GLY A 239 -8.16 6.76 1.61
C GLY A 239 -7.87 6.02 2.91
N ALA A 240 -8.08 4.70 2.91
CA ALA A 240 -7.99 3.87 4.10
C ALA A 240 -6.53 3.54 4.48
N PHE A 241 -6.22 3.58 5.77
CA PHE A 241 -4.89 3.21 6.28
C PHE A 241 -4.96 2.46 7.63
N PRO A 242 -4.27 1.31 7.80
CA PRO A 242 -4.36 0.54 9.03
C PRO A 242 -3.47 1.12 10.14
N VAL A 243 -4.01 1.28 11.36
CA VAL A 243 -3.25 1.75 12.53
C VAL A 243 -2.12 0.79 12.92
N GLU A 244 -2.24 -0.48 12.55
CA GLU A 244 -1.22 -1.52 12.78
C GLU A 244 0.03 -1.32 11.91
N ALA A 245 -0.04 -0.49 10.86
CA ALA A 245 1.09 -0.12 10.01
C ALA A 245 1.63 1.30 10.26
N PHE A 246 0.97 2.13 11.09
CA PHE A 246 1.36 3.52 11.32
C PHE A 246 1.23 3.93 12.80
N HIS A 247 2.35 4.09 13.49
CA HIS A 247 2.35 4.50 14.90
C HIS A 247 2.12 6.01 15.06
N VAL A 248 1.47 6.43 16.15
CA VAL A 248 1.06 7.83 16.40
C VAL A 248 2.21 8.85 16.39
N SER A 249 3.45 8.42 16.66
CA SER A 249 4.66 9.26 16.63
C SER A 249 5.40 9.27 15.29
N GLN A 250 4.92 8.56 14.27
CA GLN A 250 5.57 8.51 12.96
C GLN A 250 5.40 9.83 12.20
N ALA A 251 6.45 10.20 11.47
CA ALA A 251 6.39 11.25 10.49
C ALA A 251 5.61 10.78 9.27
N TRP A 252 4.75 11.65 8.79
CA TRP A 252 4.07 11.56 7.51
C TRP A 252 5.02 12.06 6.41
N SER A 253 4.83 11.58 5.18
CA SER A 253 5.67 11.97 4.06
C SER A 253 4.93 11.95 2.73
N ALA A 254 5.11 12.99 1.91
CA ALA A 254 4.77 12.99 0.49
C ALA A 254 6.07 12.99 -0.34
N GLN A 255 6.29 11.91 -1.08
CA GLN A 255 7.44 11.73 -1.96
C GLN A 255 7.08 12.22 -3.36
N LEU A 256 7.73 13.29 -3.81
CA LEU A 256 7.38 13.99 -5.04
C LEU A 256 8.23 13.46 -6.21
N ASN A 257 7.56 13.09 -7.31
CA ASN A 257 8.23 12.67 -8.53
C ASN A 257 9.06 13.84 -9.11
N PRO A 258 10.40 13.74 -9.20
CA PRO A 258 11.24 14.79 -9.75
C PRO A 258 11.05 15.00 -11.25
N ASP A 259 10.24 14.19 -11.93
CA ASP A 259 9.80 14.45 -13.31
C ASP A 259 8.59 15.38 -13.42
N VAL A 260 7.78 15.48 -12.37
CA VAL A 260 6.57 16.30 -12.35
C VAL A 260 6.81 17.59 -11.58
N PHE A 261 7.45 17.49 -10.41
CA PHE A 261 7.70 18.61 -9.52
C PHE A 261 9.08 19.24 -9.75
N ALA A 262 9.15 20.57 -9.67
CA ALA A 262 10.42 21.26 -9.48
C ALA A 262 10.97 20.98 -8.07
N LYS A 263 12.27 21.16 -7.88
CA LYS A 263 12.93 20.97 -6.56
C LYS A 263 12.23 21.81 -5.49
N PRO A 264 11.58 21.22 -4.47
CA PRO A 264 10.80 21.96 -3.48
C PRO A 264 11.71 22.72 -2.51
N SER A 265 11.21 23.83 -1.94
CA SER A 265 11.94 24.65 -0.97
C SER A 265 11.31 24.60 0.42
N ASN A 266 12.16 24.41 1.44
CA ASN A 266 11.77 24.46 2.86
C ASN A 266 11.24 25.84 3.30
N THR A 267 11.49 26.90 2.52
CA THR A 267 10.99 28.26 2.77
C THR A 267 9.67 28.58 2.07
N GLU A 268 9.26 27.79 1.07
CA GLU A 268 8.05 28.01 0.28
C GLU A 268 6.92 27.03 0.64
N VAL A 269 7.27 25.79 0.99
CA VAL A 269 6.29 24.73 1.27
C VAL A 269 5.65 24.90 2.64
N GLN A 270 4.33 24.65 2.68
CA GLN A 270 3.52 24.61 3.90
C GLN A 270 2.62 23.37 3.84
N VAL A 271 2.44 22.71 4.99
CA VAL A 271 1.52 21.59 5.19
C VAL A 271 0.47 21.98 6.21
N GLU A 272 -0.80 21.92 5.84
CA GLU A 272 -1.94 22.00 6.74
C GLU A 272 -2.48 20.59 6.98
N ILE A 273 -2.74 20.28 8.26
CA ILE A 273 -3.28 18.99 8.70
C ILE A 273 -4.50 19.30 9.56
N ILE A 274 -5.66 18.75 9.26
CA ILE A 274 -6.89 18.93 10.04
C ILE A 274 -7.38 17.55 10.47
N ARG A 275 -7.42 17.29 11.78
CA ARG A 275 -8.12 16.10 12.29
C ARG A 275 -9.62 16.39 12.32
N THR A 276 -10.40 15.66 11.55
CA THR A 276 -11.82 15.99 11.33
C THR A 276 -12.68 15.79 12.58
N THR A 277 -12.30 14.87 13.46
CA THR A 277 -13.07 14.48 14.65
C THR A 277 -13.15 15.56 15.74
N ASP A 278 -12.13 16.41 15.87
CA ASP A 278 -12.10 17.54 16.81
C ASP A 278 -11.75 18.89 16.15
N GLN A 279 -11.64 18.93 14.82
CA GLN A 279 -11.22 20.09 14.03
C GLN A 279 -9.87 20.68 14.45
N LYS A 280 -9.00 19.88 15.10
CA LYS A 280 -7.67 20.33 15.48
C LYS A 280 -6.82 20.49 14.22
N THR A 281 -6.30 21.69 14.02
CA THR A 281 -5.47 22.06 12.87
C THR A 281 -4.01 22.24 13.27
N TRP A 282 -3.10 21.70 12.48
CA TRP A 282 -1.66 22.01 12.51
C TRP A 282 -1.28 22.63 11.17
N VAL A 283 -0.68 23.81 11.18
CA VAL A 283 -0.07 24.43 9.99
C VAL A 283 1.43 24.42 10.20
N LEU A 284 2.13 23.62 9.40
CA LEU A 284 3.56 23.33 9.47
C LEU A 284 4.27 23.89 8.23
N GLY A 285 5.53 24.27 8.35
CA GLY A 285 6.25 24.97 7.28
C GLY A 285 7.41 25.81 7.81
N ALA A 286 7.85 26.77 6.98
CA ALA A 286 9.02 27.64 7.14
C ALA A 286 9.19 28.46 8.45
N LYS A 287 8.37 28.26 9.48
CA LYS A 287 8.39 29.02 10.76
C LYS A 287 8.23 28.17 12.03
N ASN A 288 8.09 26.84 11.94
CA ASN A 288 7.90 25.98 13.11
C ASN A 288 9.16 25.16 13.44
N ALA A 289 9.28 24.69 14.68
CA ALA A 289 10.53 24.19 15.22
C ALA A 289 10.92 22.80 14.67
N ASN A 290 12.07 22.72 14.00
CA ASN A 290 12.63 21.47 13.46
C ASN A 290 13.30 20.62 14.55
N GLY A 291 12.52 20.16 15.53
CA GLY A 291 12.99 19.30 16.63
C GLY A 291 12.70 17.82 16.38
N SER A 292 13.66 16.95 16.67
CA SER A 292 13.50 15.48 16.59
C SER A 292 12.58 14.87 17.66
N ASP A 293 12.26 15.64 18.70
CA ASP A 293 11.38 15.28 19.82
C ASP A 293 10.01 14.75 19.32
N PRO A 294 9.64 13.47 19.60
CA PRO A 294 8.39 12.88 19.13
C PRO A 294 7.13 13.46 19.78
N SER A 295 7.25 14.24 20.86
CA SER A 295 6.13 14.99 21.43
C SER A 295 5.81 16.28 20.67
N LYS A 296 6.75 16.75 19.84
CA LYS A 296 6.69 18.02 19.11
C LYS A 296 6.43 17.81 17.62
N SER A 297 5.98 18.89 17.00
CA SER A 297 5.67 18.93 15.59
C SER A 297 6.97 18.96 14.80
N PHE A 298 6.97 18.29 13.66
CA PHE A 298 8.13 18.22 12.78
C PHE A 298 7.75 18.72 11.38
N PHE A 299 8.68 19.38 10.71
CA PHE A 299 8.57 19.71 9.30
C PHE A 299 9.97 19.72 8.66
N ASN A 300 10.09 19.13 7.47
CA ASN A 300 11.24 19.35 6.60
C ASN A 300 10.88 19.10 5.15
N VAL A 301 11.55 19.81 4.24
CA VAL A 301 11.62 19.49 2.83
C VAL A 301 13.00 18.95 2.53
N ASN A 302 13.10 17.63 2.37
CA ASN A 302 14.32 17.00 1.89
C ASN A 302 14.29 16.87 0.36
N SER A 303 15.40 17.22 -0.29
CA SER A 303 15.51 17.21 -1.76
C SER A 303 16.73 16.44 -2.26
N ASP A 304 17.29 15.59 -1.39
CA ASP A 304 18.34 14.63 -1.72
C ASP A 304 17.70 13.38 -2.35
N GLY A 305 18.42 12.70 -3.24
CA GLY A 305 17.84 11.70 -4.15
C GLY A 305 17.44 10.34 -3.57
N TYR A 306 17.14 10.22 -2.28
CA TYR A 306 16.69 8.95 -1.68
C TYR A 306 15.42 8.44 -2.37
N GLY A 307 15.46 7.20 -2.84
CA GLY A 307 14.37 6.58 -3.59
C GLY A 307 14.11 7.16 -4.98
N TYR A 308 15.00 8.05 -5.48
CA TYR A 308 14.82 8.87 -6.69
C TYR A 308 13.67 9.89 -6.61
N ASN A 309 13.23 10.25 -5.41
CA ASN A 309 12.17 11.24 -5.16
C ASN A 309 12.67 12.45 -4.36
N TYR A 310 11.96 13.57 -4.39
CA TYR A 310 12.03 14.58 -3.30
C TYR A 310 11.05 14.20 -2.18
N ALA A 311 11.14 14.81 -0.99
CA ALA A 311 10.21 14.54 0.10
C ALA A 311 9.78 15.80 0.86
N VAL A 312 8.47 15.95 1.07
CA VAL A 312 7.90 16.80 2.11
C VAL A 312 7.57 15.91 3.30
N ILE A 313 8.16 16.21 4.46
CA ILE A 313 8.14 15.38 5.66
C ILE A 313 7.51 16.21 6.78
N PHE A 314 6.56 15.65 7.51
CA PHE A 314 5.83 16.38 8.56
C PHE A 314 5.31 15.48 9.67
N ARG A 315 5.15 16.01 10.88
CA ARG A 315 4.50 15.31 12.00
C ARG A 315 3.67 16.29 12.82
N PRO A 316 2.37 16.06 13.05
CA PRO A 316 1.58 16.82 14.02
C PRO A 316 2.02 16.52 15.46
N ASP A 317 1.96 17.51 16.34
CA ASP A 317 2.22 17.32 17.78
C ASP A 317 1.00 16.90 18.59
N ASN A 318 1.25 16.46 19.83
CA ASN A 318 0.23 16.22 20.84
C ASN A 318 -0.88 15.25 20.42
N LEU A 319 -0.60 14.34 19.48
CA LEU A 319 -1.42 13.16 19.23
C LEU A 319 -1.12 12.12 20.32
N LYS A 320 -2.09 11.86 21.19
CA LYS A 320 -1.95 10.89 22.31
C LYS A 320 -2.17 9.44 21.90
N SER A 321 -2.93 9.24 20.83
CA SER A 321 -3.30 7.94 20.27
C SER A 321 -3.76 8.14 18.83
N LEU A 322 -3.65 7.09 18.03
CA LEU A 322 -4.28 6.96 16.72
C LEU A 322 -5.27 5.80 16.78
N LYS A 323 -6.48 5.96 16.24
CA LYS A 323 -7.57 4.99 16.39
C LYS A 323 -8.29 4.76 15.05
N ALA A 324 -8.95 3.61 14.94
CA ALA A 324 -9.93 3.40 13.88
C ALA A 324 -11.01 4.50 13.92
N GLY A 325 -11.33 5.07 12.75
CA GLY A 325 -12.20 6.22 12.57
C GLY A 325 -11.48 7.59 12.63
N ASP A 326 -10.26 7.70 13.16
CA ASP A 326 -9.51 8.96 13.11
C ASP A 326 -9.23 9.32 11.65
N THR A 327 -9.65 10.52 11.24
CA THR A 327 -9.54 10.99 9.85
C THR A 327 -8.81 12.32 9.82
N PHE A 328 -7.87 12.47 8.89
CA PHE A 328 -7.02 13.64 8.73
C PHE A 328 -7.03 14.14 7.29
N ASP A 329 -7.46 15.38 7.10
CA ASP A 329 -7.25 16.11 5.85
C ASP A 329 -5.84 16.69 5.83
N VAL A 330 -5.10 16.47 4.74
CA VAL A 330 -3.74 16.98 4.54
C VAL A 330 -3.71 17.81 3.27
N ARG A 331 -3.16 19.04 3.37
CA ARG A 331 -2.99 19.96 2.25
C ARG A 331 -1.58 20.52 2.20
N ILE A 332 -0.85 20.26 1.12
CA ILE A 332 0.54 20.68 0.90
C ILE A 332 0.57 21.75 -0.20
N THR A 333 0.91 22.98 0.20
CA THR A 333 0.97 24.16 -0.68
C THR A 333 2.40 24.64 -0.88
N GLY A 334 2.59 25.60 -1.79
CA GLY A 334 3.92 26.17 -2.10
C GLY A 334 4.77 25.32 -3.06
N LEU A 335 4.21 24.23 -3.60
CA LEU A 335 4.85 23.39 -4.60
C LEU A 335 4.78 24.03 -6.00
N LYS A 336 5.68 23.59 -6.89
CA LYS A 336 5.72 23.99 -8.31
C LYS A 336 5.96 22.76 -9.18
N LYS A 337 5.34 22.71 -10.36
CA LYS A 337 5.67 21.72 -11.40
C LYS A 337 6.97 22.10 -12.12
N LYS A 338 7.55 21.21 -12.92
CA LYS A 338 8.75 21.49 -13.75
C LYS A 338 8.62 22.71 -14.66
N ASP A 339 7.42 23.01 -15.14
CA ASP A 339 7.13 24.18 -15.99
C ASP A 339 7.04 25.51 -15.20
N GLY A 340 7.20 25.48 -13.87
CA GLY A 340 7.09 26.63 -12.98
C GLY A 340 5.66 26.97 -12.55
N SER A 341 4.64 26.27 -13.05
CA SER A 341 3.26 26.44 -12.60
C SER A 341 3.10 26.01 -11.14
N LYS A 342 2.19 26.67 -10.42
CA LYS A 342 1.88 26.34 -9.02
C LYS A 342 1.26 24.94 -8.94
N ALA A 343 1.64 24.21 -7.90
CA ALA A 343 1.04 22.93 -7.54
C ALA A 343 0.61 22.92 -6.07
N GLU A 344 -0.41 22.13 -5.79
CA GLU A 344 -0.92 21.82 -4.46
C GLU A 344 -1.19 20.31 -4.44
N ILE A 345 -1.00 19.67 -3.30
CA ILE A 345 -1.43 18.29 -3.04
C ILE A 345 -2.48 18.37 -1.94
N SER A 346 -3.60 17.67 -2.08
CA SER A 346 -4.63 17.58 -1.04
C SER A 346 -5.16 16.15 -1.00
N TYR A 347 -5.22 15.55 0.18
CA TYR A 347 -5.70 14.17 0.38
C TYR A 347 -6.27 13.98 1.79
N GLN A 348 -7.05 12.93 1.99
CA GLN A 348 -7.63 12.56 3.28
C GLN A 348 -7.21 11.13 3.66
N THR A 349 -6.58 10.96 4.82
CA THR A 349 -6.28 9.63 5.37
C THR A 349 -7.33 9.29 6.43
N ARG A 350 -8.05 8.18 6.25
CA ARG A 350 -8.92 7.56 7.26
C ARG A 350 -8.22 6.36 7.87
N PHE A 351 -7.96 6.42 9.16
CA PHE A 351 -7.41 5.28 9.88
C PHE A 351 -8.48 4.25 10.22
N PHE A 352 -8.15 2.98 10.09
CA PHE A 352 -8.96 1.84 10.53
C PHE A 352 -8.08 0.81 11.25
N SER A 353 -8.68 -0.24 11.80
CA SER A 353 -7.95 -1.34 12.46
C SER A 353 -8.18 -2.64 11.70
N VAL A 354 -7.10 -3.33 11.37
CA VAL A 354 -7.20 -4.61 10.66
C VAL A 354 -7.93 -5.64 11.51
N SER A 355 -8.98 -6.24 10.94
CA SER A 355 -9.90 -7.10 11.68
C SER A 355 -9.95 -8.48 11.05
N PRO A 356 -9.64 -9.57 11.79
CA PRO A 356 -9.79 -10.93 11.27
C PRO A 356 -11.26 -11.37 11.14
N SER A 357 -12.21 -10.55 11.63
CA SER A 357 -13.64 -10.87 11.68
C SER A 357 -14.49 -9.90 10.84
N SER A 358 -14.49 -10.12 9.52
CA SER A 358 -15.64 -9.83 8.66
C SER A 358 -15.65 -10.80 7.47
N GLN A 359 -15.78 -12.10 7.78
CA GLN A 359 -16.20 -13.10 6.80
C GLN A 359 -17.70 -12.95 6.53
N GLU A 360 -18.08 -11.86 5.87
CA GLU A 360 -19.28 -11.84 5.02
C GLU A 360 -18.81 -11.58 3.58
N PRO A 361 -19.13 -12.46 2.61
CA PRO A 361 -18.92 -12.17 1.21
C PRO A 361 -20.01 -11.20 0.73
N VAL A 362 -19.71 -9.90 0.72
CA VAL A 362 -20.57 -8.83 0.20
C VAL A 362 -19.71 -7.74 -0.47
N PRO A 363 -20.26 -6.91 -1.37
CA PRO A 363 -19.94 -7.00 -2.79
C PRO A 363 -19.06 -5.84 -3.28
N ASP A 364 -18.60 -5.93 -4.53
CA ASP A 364 -18.00 -4.79 -5.23
C ASP A 364 -19.02 -3.62 -5.30
N PRO A 365 -18.69 -2.40 -4.85
CA PRO A 365 -19.59 -1.24 -4.90
C PRO A 365 -20.05 -0.81 -6.31
N GLN A 366 -19.58 -1.43 -7.39
CA GLN A 366 -20.04 -1.16 -8.76
C GLN A 366 -20.99 -2.21 -9.36
N ASP A 367 -21.23 -3.35 -8.71
CA ASP A 367 -22.04 -4.45 -9.27
C ASP A 367 -23.23 -4.81 -8.35
N PRO A 368 -24.50 -4.70 -8.81
CA PRO A 368 -25.65 -5.15 -8.03
C PRO A 368 -25.69 -6.68 -7.98
N GLY A 369 -24.94 -7.25 -7.02
CA GLY A 369 -24.78 -8.68 -6.84
C GLY A 369 -26.11 -9.43 -6.85
N THR A 370 -26.20 -10.44 -7.72
CA THR A 370 -27.32 -11.37 -7.75
C THR A 370 -27.24 -12.35 -6.58
N GLU A 371 -28.39 -12.65 -5.97
CA GLU A 371 -28.50 -13.71 -4.95
C GLU A 371 -27.95 -15.04 -5.50
N PRO A 372 -27.36 -15.91 -4.65
CA PRO A 372 -26.85 -17.20 -5.08
C PRO A 372 -27.94 -17.99 -5.81
N GLN A 373 -27.69 -18.36 -7.06
CA GLN A 373 -28.65 -19.17 -7.82
C GLN A 373 -28.69 -20.58 -7.22
N GLU A 374 -29.89 -21.06 -6.88
CA GLU A 374 -30.09 -22.48 -6.60
C GLU A 374 -29.81 -23.28 -7.88
N PRO A 375 -29.19 -24.47 -7.77
CA PRO A 375 -28.80 -25.26 -8.92
C PRO A 375 -30.03 -25.66 -9.75
N ASP A 376 -29.95 -25.55 -11.08
CA ASP A 376 -31.04 -25.99 -11.95
C ASP A 376 -31.15 -27.53 -11.89
N THR A 377 -32.14 -28.00 -11.13
CA THR A 377 -32.48 -29.42 -10.97
C THR A 377 -33.17 -30.02 -12.20
N GLY A 378 -33.14 -29.30 -13.33
CA GLY A 378 -33.49 -29.80 -14.65
C GLY A 378 -32.76 -31.09 -15.04
N ASN A 379 -33.28 -31.72 -16.08
CA ASN A 379 -32.95 -33.08 -16.51
C ASN A 379 -31.61 -33.15 -17.28
N GLU A 380 -30.58 -32.45 -16.80
CA GLU A 380 -29.27 -32.33 -17.42
C GLU A 380 -28.35 -33.51 -17.10
N ASN A 381 -27.52 -33.91 -18.07
CA ASN A 381 -26.46 -34.88 -17.85
C ASN A 381 -25.27 -34.21 -17.16
N TYR A 382 -25.22 -34.32 -15.84
CA TYR A 382 -24.08 -33.90 -15.03
C TYR A 382 -22.87 -34.84 -15.28
N PRO A 383 -21.64 -34.30 -15.40
CA PRO A 383 -20.42 -35.11 -15.42
C PRO A 383 -20.24 -35.96 -14.15
N ASP A 384 -19.43 -37.02 -14.24
CA ASP A 384 -19.02 -37.83 -13.08
C ASP A 384 -18.30 -36.98 -12.00
N ASN A 385 -18.18 -37.53 -10.79
CA ASN A 385 -17.50 -36.85 -9.69
C ASN A 385 -16.07 -36.42 -10.07
N HIS A 386 -15.66 -35.26 -9.57
CA HIS A 386 -14.42 -34.54 -9.89
C HIS A 386 -14.37 -33.88 -11.28
N LEU A 387 -15.40 -34.01 -12.11
CA LEU A 387 -15.43 -33.38 -13.44
C LEU A 387 -16.30 -32.11 -13.45
N VAL A 388 -15.76 -31.04 -14.05
CA VAL A 388 -16.49 -29.81 -14.37
C VAL A 388 -16.25 -29.47 -15.84
N GLN A 389 -17.33 -29.29 -16.58
CA GLN A 389 -17.36 -28.94 -17.99
C GLN A 389 -17.64 -27.44 -18.14
N PHE A 390 -16.85 -26.78 -18.99
CA PHE A 390 -16.96 -25.37 -19.35
C PHE A 390 -17.16 -25.28 -20.87
N GLU A 391 -18.36 -24.86 -21.27
CA GLU A 391 -18.72 -24.57 -22.65
C GLU A 391 -18.86 -23.05 -22.81
N TYR A 392 -18.08 -22.45 -23.71
CA TYR A 392 -18.24 -21.05 -24.10
C TYR A 392 -18.61 -20.95 -25.58
N THR A 393 -19.83 -20.51 -25.86
CA THR A 393 -20.45 -20.60 -27.18
C THR A 393 -20.14 -19.40 -28.08
N ALA A 394 -20.48 -19.52 -29.36
CA ALA A 394 -20.31 -18.43 -30.34
C ALA A 394 -21.18 -17.19 -30.07
N ASP A 395 -22.34 -17.33 -29.40
CA ASP A 395 -23.22 -16.23 -28.98
C ASP A 395 -22.81 -15.59 -27.63
N ARG A 396 -21.60 -15.90 -27.13
CA ARG A 396 -21.02 -15.36 -25.89
C ARG A 396 -21.76 -15.82 -24.63
N THR A 397 -22.29 -17.04 -24.65
CA THR A 397 -22.88 -17.71 -23.50
C THR A 397 -21.87 -18.65 -22.86
N LEU A 398 -21.59 -18.49 -21.57
CA LEU A 398 -20.82 -19.44 -20.76
C LEU A 398 -21.79 -20.39 -20.07
N ASN A 399 -21.69 -21.68 -20.34
CA ASN A 399 -22.35 -22.74 -19.58
C ASN A 399 -21.27 -23.49 -18.79
N VAL A 400 -21.49 -23.67 -17.49
CA VAL A 400 -20.65 -24.52 -16.63
C VAL A 400 -21.54 -25.55 -15.97
N ARG A 401 -21.12 -26.82 -15.93
CA ARG A 401 -21.79 -27.88 -15.16
C ARG A 401 -20.78 -28.86 -14.59
N GLY A 402 -21.00 -29.35 -13.38
CA GLY A 402 -20.06 -30.29 -12.76
C GLY A 402 -20.61 -30.99 -11.53
N THR A 403 -19.84 -31.97 -11.05
CA THR A 403 -20.12 -32.74 -9.84
C THR A 403 -18.86 -32.83 -8.98
N LEU A 404 -18.79 -32.10 -7.87
CA LEU A 404 -17.69 -32.17 -6.89
C LEU A 404 -18.25 -32.61 -5.53
N THR A 405 -18.32 -33.93 -5.29
CA THR A 405 -18.99 -34.51 -4.11
C THR A 405 -18.34 -34.11 -2.78
N ALA A 406 -17.02 -33.85 -2.76
CA ALA A 406 -16.29 -33.35 -1.59
C ALA A 406 -16.79 -31.98 -1.11
N TYR A 407 -17.44 -31.21 -1.98
CA TYR A 407 -17.94 -29.86 -1.75
C TYR A 407 -19.48 -29.79 -1.74
N ALA A 408 -20.16 -30.91 -1.53
CA ALA A 408 -21.63 -30.97 -1.46
C ALA A 408 -22.21 -29.96 -0.44
N GLY A 409 -23.22 -29.20 -0.87
CA GLY A 409 -23.86 -28.15 -0.06
C GLY A 409 -23.04 -26.86 0.13
N GLN A 410 -21.79 -26.78 -0.36
CA GLN A 410 -20.97 -25.58 -0.30
C GLN A 410 -21.30 -24.60 -1.43
N THR A 411 -20.65 -23.43 -1.42
CA THR A 411 -20.85 -22.35 -2.39
C THR A 411 -19.54 -22.00 -3.07
N PHE A 412 -19.52 -21.97 -4.40
CA PHE A 412 -18.37 -21.59 -5.21
C PHE A 412 -18.52 -20.18 -5.77
N SER A 413 -17.38 -19.55 -6.06
CA SER A 413 -17.32 -18.26 -6.75
C SER A 413 -16.58 -18.40 -8.09
N PHE A 414 -17.18 -17.86 -9.16
CA PHE A 414 -16.62 -17.77 -10.50
C PHE A 414 -16.35 -16.30 -10.79
N GLN A 415 -15.10 -15.86 -10.73
CA GLN A 415 -14.71 -14.52 -11.17
C GLN A 415 -14.44 -14.59 -12.67
N ILE A 416 -15.21 -13.85 -13.46
CA ILE A 416 -15.19 -13.93 -14.92
C ILE A 416 -14.57 -12.65 -15.47
N HIS A 417 -13.50 -12.81 -16.24
CA HIS A 417 -12.70 -11.74 -16.79
C HIS A 417 -12.63 -11.87 -18.32
N GLY A 418 -12.37 -10.75 -18.99
CA GLY A 418 -12.05 -10.72 -20.42
C GLY A 418 -10.68 -11.36 -20.71
N PRO A 419 -10.26 -11.36 -21.99
CA PRO A 419 -9.02 -11.99 -22.40
C PRO A 419 -7.78 -11.32 -21.78
N SER A 420 -6.76 -12.13 -21.51
CA SER A 420 -5.41 -11.68 -21.21
C SER A 420 -4.83 -10.89 -22.40
N PRO A 421 -4.05 -9.80 -22.21
CA PRO A 421 -3.41 -9.37 -20.96
C PRO A 421 -4.18 -8.32 -20.15
N GLU A 422 -5.34 -7.85 -20.62
CA GLU A 422 -6.09 -6.80 -19.91
C GLU A 422 -6.91 -7.38 -18.74
N GLU A 423 -7.35 -8.64 -18.83
CA GLU A 423 -8.08 -9.40 -17.79
C GLU A 423 -9.17 -8.58 -17.09
N LYS A 424 -9.85 -7.72 -17.86
CA LYS A 424 -10.86 -6.81 -17.34
C LYS A 424 -11.97 -7.62 -16.70
N HIS A 425 -12.26 -7.37 -15.42
CA HIS A 425 -13.36 -8.02 -14.73
C HIS A 425 -14.70 -7.74 -15.45
N ILE A 426 -15.49 -8.80 -15.65
CA ILE A 426 -16.80 -8.76 -16.30
C ILE A 426 -17.91 -8.87 -15.26
N ARG A 427 -17.84 -9.91 -14.41
CA ARG A 427 -18.75 -10.15 -13.27
C ARG A 427 -18.20 -11.25 -12.38
N THR A 428 -18.74 -11.37 -11.17
CA THR A 428 -18.54 -12.54 -10.30
C THR A 428 -19.86 -13.28 -10.10
N GLU A 429 -19.87 -14.59 -10.28
CA GLU A 429 -21.05 -15.43 -10.01
C GLU A 429 -20.84 -16.37 -8.83
N THR A 430 -21.92 -16.63 -8.11
CA THR A 430 -21.90 -17.43 -6.88
C THR A 430 -22.94 -18.54 -6.98
N VAL A 431 -22.46 -19.79 -6.96
CA VAL A 431 -23.30 -20.98 -7.22
C VAL A 431 -23.21 -21.91 -6.03
N LYS A 432 -24.37 -22.36 -5.54
CA LYS A 432 -24.45 -23.33 -4.44
C LYS A 432 -24.59 -24.75 -4.99
N LEU A 433 -23.79 -25.67 -4.46
CA LEU A 433 -23.83 -27.08 -4.82
C LEU A 433 -25.00 -27.78 -4.14
N ASP A 434 -25.63 -28.72 -4.84
CA ASP A 434 -26.67 -29.57 -4.27
C ASP A 434 -26.10 -30.54 -3.20
N ALA A 435 -26.99 -31.32 -2.57
CA ALA A 435 -26.62 -32.32 -1.56
C ALA A 435 -25.73 -33.47 -2.09
N ASN A 436 -25.52 -33.54 -3.41
CA ASN A 436 -24.66 -34.51 -4.10
C ASN A 436 -23.41 -33.84 -4.72
N GLY A 437 -23.18 -32.54 -4.50
CA GLY A 437 -22.06 -31.79 -5.08
C GLY A 437 -22.27 -31.33 -6.53
N ARG A 438 -23.49 -31.38 -7.05
CA ARG A 438 -23.82 -30.97 -8.43
C ARG A 438 -24.12 -29.49 -8.51
N PHE A 439 -23.74 -28.87 -9.62
CA PHE A 439 -24.04 -27.47 -9.91
C PHE A 439 -24.05 -27.18 -11.41
N SER A 440 -24.82 -26.17 -11.80
CA SER A 440 -24.85 -25.61 -13.15
C SER A 440 -24.89 -24.08 -13.10
N LEU A 441 -24.42 -23.43 -14.17
CA LEU A 441 -24.34 -21.98 -14.34
C LEU A 441 -24.49 -21.65 -15.83
N SER A 442 -25.35 -20.71 -16.21
CA SER A 442 -25.48 -20.24 -17.60
C SER A 442 -25.54 -18.72 -17.67
N LEU A 443 -24.56 -18.11 -18.33
CA LEU A 443 -24.37 -16.66 -18.40
C LEU A 443 -24.28 -16.19 -19.84
N ARG A 444 -25.33 -15.52 -20.30
CA ARG A 444 -25.49 -15.08 -21.69
C ARG A 444 -24.91 -13.69 -21.91
N ASN A 445 -24.56 -13.38 -23.16
CA ASN A 445 -24.18 -12.05 -23.62
C ASN A 445 -22.94 -11.45 -22.90
N LEU A 446 -21.91 -12.24 -22.59
CA LEU A 446 -20.72 -11.76 -21.87
C LEU A 446 -19.84 -10.76 -22.67
N GLY A 447 -20.15 -10.52 -23.95
CA GLY A 447 -19.66 -9.35 -24.72
C GLY A 447 -18.19 -9.37 -25.18
N VAL A 448 -17.39 -10.35 -24.75
CA VAL A 448 -15.96 -10.49 -25.10
C VAL A 448 -15.71 -11.68 -26.05
N SER A 449 -14.51 -11.79 -26.61
CA SER A 449 -14.16 -12.90 -27.51
C SER A 449 -13.89 -14.20 -26.75
N ASP A 450 -13.22 -14.10 -25.62
CA ASP A 450 -12.67 -15.22 -24.84
C ASP A 450 -12.69 -14.80 -23.36
N LEU A 451 -12.65 -15.77 -22.45
CA LEU A 451 -12.76 -15.53 -21.01
C LEU A 451 -11.54 -16.09 -20.26
N THR A 452 -11.18 -15.38 -19.20
CA THR A 452 -10.36 -15.90 -18.11
C THR A 452 -11.29 -16.10 -16.91
N ILE A 453 -11.43 -17.34 -16.42
CA ILE A 453 -12.30 -17.68 -15.30
C ILE A 453 -11.43 -18.10 -14.11
N TYR A 454 -11.63 -17.45 -12.97
CA TYR A 454 -11.07 -17.90 -11.69
C TYR A 454 -12.17 -18.59 -10.88
N LEU A 455 -12.07 -19.90 -10.72
CA LEU A 455 -12.98 -20.70 -9.90
C LEU A 455 -12.40 -20.88 -8.50
N GLN A 456 -13.07 -20.31 -7.51
CA GLN A 456 -12.74 -20.48 -6.10
C GLN A 456 -13.69 -21.49 -5.46
N VAL A 457 -13.15 -22.65 -5.07
CA VAL A 457 -13.86 -23.72 -4.35
C VAL A 457 -13.51 -23.79 -2.85
N ASP A 458 -12.38 -23.18 -2.47
CA ASP A 458 -11.90 -23.07 -1.08
C ASP A 458 -11.31 -21.65 -0.87
N PRO A 459 -11.42 -21.04 0.33
CA PRO A 459 -10.82 -19.72 0.60
C PRO A 459 -9.30 -19.62 0.31
N SER A 460 -8.60 -20.75 0.31
CA SER A 460 -7.14 -20.88 0.15
C SER A 460 -6.71 -21.26 -1.27
N PHE A 461 -7.64 -21.66 -2.15
CA PHE A 461 -7.33 -22.23 -3.46
C PHE A 461 -8.21 -21.69 -4.59
N MET A 462 -7.59 -21.34 -5.72
CA MET A 462 -8.25 -20.73 -6.87
C MET A 462 -7.72 -21.35 -8.17
N TYR A 463 -8.63 -21.91 -8.97
CA TYR A 463 -8.34 -22.52 -10.26
C TYR A 463 -8.40 -21.48 -11.38
N TYR A 464 -7.36 -21.41 -12.21
CA TYR A 464 -7.31 -20.58 -13.41
C TYR A 464 -7.78 -21.37 -14.63
N ILE A 465 -8.81 -20.90 -15.32
CA ILE A 465 -9.48 -21.62 -16.40
C ILE A 465 -9.66 -20.69 -17.61
N PRO A 466 -8.80 -20.79 -18.65
CA PRO A 466 -8.97 -20.06 -19.89
C PRO A 466 -10.02 -20.76 -20.77
N THR A 467 -11.00 -20.01 -21.29
CA THR A 467 -11.99 -20.52 -22.24
C THR A 467 -12.10 -19.62 -23.47
N ALA A 468 -12.04 -20.22 -24.65
CA ALA A 468 -12.09 -19.50 -25.93
C ALA A 468 -13.50 -19.56 -26.52
N SER A 469 -13.84 -18.67 -27.45
CA SER A 469 -15.12 -18.81 -28.15
C SER A 469 -15.23 -20.15 -28.86
N ASN A 470 -16.39 -20.78 -28.75
CA ASN A 470 -16.70 -22.08 -29.33
C ASN A 470 -15.78 -23.21 -28.79
N SER A 471 -15.38 -23.11 -27.51
CA SER A 471 -14.69 -24.18 -26.78
C SER A 471 -15.64 -24.92 -25.84
N ASP A 472 -15.53 -26.25 -25.79
CA ASP A 472 -16.16 -27.11 -24.79
C ASP A 472 -15.05 -27.98 -24.17
N ILE A 473 -14.77 -27.77 -22.87
CA ILE A 473 -13.61 -28.34 -22.18
C ILE A 473 -14.05 -28.88 -20.80
N THR A 474 -13.75 -30.14 -20.53
CA THR A 474 -13.93 -30.76 -19.21
C THR A 474 -12.61 -30.84 -18.47
N TYR A 475 -12.56 -30.30 -17.26
CA TYR A 475 -11.43 -30.36 -16.34
C TYR A 475 -11.73 -31.32 -15.18
N TYR A 476 -10.66 -31.91 -14.64
CA TYR A 476 -10.68 -32.74 -13.44
C TYR A 476 -10.16 -31.94 -12.24
N PHE A 477 -10.85 -32.04 -11.09
CA PHE A 477 -10.58 -31.30 -9.85
C PHE A 477 -10.43 -32.29 -8.70
N GLU A 478 -9.29 -32.25 -8.00
CA GLU A 478 -9.06 -33.03 -6.76
C GLU A 478 -9.68 -32.36 -5.53
#